data_AF-A0A1Q8LRW2-F1
#
_entry.id   AF-A0A1Q8LRW2-F1
#
_cell.length_a   1.000
_cell.length_b   1.000
_cell.length_c   1.000
_cell.angle_alpha   90.00
_cell.angle_beta   90.00
_cell.angle_gamma   90.00
#
_symmetry.space_group_name_H-M   'P 1'
#
loop_
_entity.id
_entity.type
_entity.pdbx_description
1 polymer ?
#
loop_
_entity_poly.entity_id
_entity_poly.type
_entity_poly.pdbx_seq_one_letter_code
_entity_poly.pdbx_strand_id
1 'polypeptide(L)'
;MNVQQWESMSEQDRHEWARFREWQHAQSQVTQTPVPLPRAPWAAAATPGHVQLGSRTSRRLLAAAAVAVVLALATGLLLALADASTRSITGAMTVVNGTSSLYSSSSYGSCRLSSGYDDIVAGTAVTVRDSAGRIAGVGALDSGTGSSYGCTFSFVVDDVPASDFYTVEVGHRGEVTFTDAAVRNGDIQLSLG
;
A
#
# COMPACT_ATOMS: atom_id res chain seq x y z
N MET A 1 -0.03 -24.93 15.79
CA MET A 1 -1.30 -24.79 16.53
C MET A 1 -1.34 -25.85 17.63
N ASN A 2 -1.61 -25.49 18.89
CA ASN A 2 -1.75 -26.46 19.99
C ASN A 2 -3.22 -26.91 20.11
N VAL A 3 -3.47 -28.15 20.55
CA VAL A 3 -4.79 -28.80 20.63
C VAL A 3 -5.78 -28.01 21.48
N GLN A 4 -5.33 -27.39 22.58
CA GLN A 4 -6.20 -26.60 23.45
C GLN A 4 -6.80 -25.36 22.76
N GLN A 5 -6.08 -24.78 21.80
CA GLN A 5 -6.57 -23.62 21.06
C GLN A 5 -7.66 -24.02 20.04
N TRP A 6 -7.61 -25.25 19.53
CA TRP A 6 -8.58 -25.79 18.57
C TRP A 6 -9.95 -26.06 19.18
N GLU A 7 -10.01 -26.55 20.43
CA GLU A 7 -11.25 -26.86 21.14
C GLU A 7 -12.05 -25.60 21.52
N SER A 8 -11.36 -24.47 21.71
CA SER A 8 -11.99 -23.18 22.04
C SER A 8 -12.66 -22.47 20.85
N MET A 9 -12.50 -22.98 19.63
CA MET A 9 -13.02 -22.35 18.41
C MET A 9 -14.50 -22.65 18.19
N SER A 10 -15.25 -21.71 17.62
CA SER A 10 -16.65 -21.95 17.25
C SER A 10 -16.75 -22.97 16.10
N GLU A 11 -17.92 -23.58 15.92
CA GLU A 11 -18.17 -24.48 14.78
C GLU A 11 -17.94 -23.79 13.42
N GLN A 12 -18.29 -22.52 13.33
CA GLN A 12 -18.10 -21.71 12.12
C GLN A 12 -16.62 -21.53 11.81
N ASP A 13 -15.81 -21.19 12.81
CA ASP A 13 -14.36 -21.00 12.62
C ASP A 13 -13.68 -22.31 12.22
N ARG A 14 -14.14 -23.46 12.74
CA ARG A 14 -13.60 -24.77 12.34
C ARG A 14 -13.86 -25.09 10.88
N HIS A 15 -15.03 -24.72 10.34
CA HIS A 15 -15.34 -24.87 8.91
C HIS A 15 -14.53 -23.91 8.03
N GLU A 16 -14.28 -22.68 8.48
CA GLU A 16 -13.40 -21.75 7.76
C GLU A 16 -11.95 -22.22 7.74
N TRP A 17 -11.45 -22.77 8.85
CA TRP A 17 -10.12 -23.38 8.92
C TRP A 17 -9.98 -24.61 8.02
N ALA A 18 -11.03 -25.42 7.86
CA ALA A 18 -11.02 -26.54 6.93
C ALA A 18 -10.85 -26.06 5.48
N ARG A 19 -11.63 -25.05 5.07
CA ARG A 19 -11.54 -24.44 3.73
C ARG A 19 -10.16 -23.81 3.48
N PHE A 20 -9.58 -23.16 4.49
CA PHE A 20 -8.23 -22.61 4.39
C PHE A 20 -7.17 -23.69 4.14
N ARG A 21 -7.26 -24.84 4.83
CA ARG A 21 -6.32 -25.96 4.61
C ARG A 21 -6.46 -26.58 3.22
N GLU A 22 -7.69 -26.74 2.73
CA GLU A 22 -7.95 -27.20 1.36
C GLU A 22 -7.32 -26.25 0.33
N TRP A 23 -7.47 -24.95 0.53
CA TRP A 23 -6.83 -23.93 -0.31
C TRP A 23 -5.29 -24.00 -0.26
N GLN A 24 -4.69 -24.17 0.93
CA GLN A 24 -3.23 -24.32 1.05
C GLN A 24 -2.71 -25.56 0.31
N HIS A 25 -3.43 -26.69 0.39
CA HIS A 25 -3.07 -27.90 -0.37
C HIS A 25 -3.17 -27.65 -1.89
N ALA A 26 -4.19 -26.94 -2.36
CA ALA A 26 -4.32 -26.59 -3.77
C ALA A 26 -3.16 -25.70 -4.28
N GLN A 27 -2.72 -24.72 -3.47
CA GLN A 27 -1.59 -23.85 -3.81
C GLN A 27 -0.26 -24.62 -3.91
N SER A 28 -0.05 -25.60 -3.03
CA SER A 28 1.19 -26.41 -3.04
C SER A 28 1.38 -27.25 -4.31
N GLN A 29 0.29 -27.58 -5.02
CA GLN A 29 0.34 -28.37 -6.26
C GLN A 29 0.65 -27.57 -7.53
N VAL A 30 0.70 -26.24 -7.46
CA VAL A 30 0.96 -25.38 -8.64
C VAL A 30 2.45 -25.33 -9.01
N THR A 31 3.34 -25.89 -8.20
CA THR A 31 4.79 -25.83 -8.47
C THR A 31 5.26 -27.06 -9.23
N GLN A 32 5.96 -26.81 -10.34
CA GLN A 32 6.73 -27.74 -11.18
C GLN A 32 6.00 -28.33 -12.39
N THR A 33 5.58 -27.48 -13.32
CA THR A 33 5.75 -27.84 -14.73
C THR A 33 7.24 -27.72 -15.07
N PRO A 34 7.96 -28.83 -15.34
CA PRO A 34 9.34 -28.73 -15.79
C PRO A 34 9.36 -27.98 -17.13
N VAL A 35 10.11 -26.88 -17.18
CA VAL A 35 10.42 -26.16 -18.42
C VAL A 35 11.11 -27.17 -19.35
N PRO A 36 10.57 -27.47 -20.55
CA PRO A 36 11.27 -28.32 -21.51
C PRO A 36 12.56 -27.61 -21.92
N LEU A 37 13.70 -28.25 -21.63
CA LEU A 37 14.99 -27.78 -22.10
C LEU A 37 14.98 -27.73 -23.64
N PRO A 38 15.51 -26.67 -24.26
CA PRO A 38 15.74 -26.66 -25.69
C PRO A 38 16.68 -27.82 -26.05
N ARG A 39 16.24 -28.74 -26.91
CA ARG A 39 17.13 -29.76 -27.49
C ARG A 39 18.17 -29.04 -28.33
N ALA A 40 19.44 -29.15 -27.94
CA ALA A 40 20.56 -28.62 -28.70
C ALA A 40 20.68 -29.34 -30.05
N PRO A 41 20.66 -28.64 -31.20
CA PRO A 41 20.83 -29.23 -32.52
C PRO A 41 22.31 -29.23 -32.91
N TRP A 42 23.12 -30.15 -32.36
CA TRP A 42 24.53 -30.30 -32.78
C TRP A 42 24.84 -31.57 -33.57
N ALA A 43 23.84 -32.28 -34.08
CA ALA A 43 24.05 -33.36 -35.05
C ALA A 43 23.89 -32.85 -36.49
N ALA A 44 24.87 -32.09 -36.98
CA ALA A 44 25.14 -31.98 -38.41
C ALA A 44 26.62 -31.62 -38.58
N ALA A 45 27.42 -32.61 -38.98
CA ALA A 45 28.78 -32.41 -39.44
C ALA A 45 28.73 -31.48 -40.67
N ALA A 46 29.07 -30.21 -40.46
CA ALA A 46 29.28 -29.26 -41.53
C ALA A 46 30.67 -29.51 -42.14
N THR A 47 30.66 -29.85 -43.41
CA THR A 47 31.80 -29.79 -44.33
C THR A 47 32.47 -28.42 -44.27
N PRO A 48 33.80 -28.31 -44.43
CA PRO A 48 34.49 -27.01 -44.44
C PRO A 48 34.10 -26.21 -45.68
N GLY A 49 33.07 -25.38 -45.54
CA GLY A 49 32.71 -24.34 -46.50
C GLY A 49 33.58 -23.11 -46.28
N HIS A 50 34.27 -22.68 -47.33
CA HIS A 50 35.13 -21.51 -47.36
C HIS A 50 34.41 -20.27 -46.81
N VAL A 51 34.99 -19.65 -45.78
CA VAL A 51 34.49 -18.40 -45.17
C VAL A 51 34.65 -17.27 -46.20
N GLN A 52 33.55 -16.89 -46.84
CA GLN A 52 33.48 -15.62 -47.57
C GLN A 52 33.43 -14.47 -46.57
N LEU A 53 34.40 -13.57 -46.63
CA LEU A 53 34.40 -12.28 -45.93
C LEU A 53 33.25 -11.40 -46.48
N GLY A 54 32.08 -11.51 -45.86
CA GLY A 54 30.93 -10.64 -46.06
C GLY A 54 31.15 -9.24 -45.46
N SER A 55 30.70 -8.24 -46.20
CA SER A 55 31.07 -6.83 -46.12
C SER A 55 30.69 -6.08 -44.81
N ARG A 56 31.46 -5.01 -44.55
CA ARG A 56 31.44 -4.12 -43.37
C ARG A 56 30.08 -3.42 -43.07
N THR A 57 29.04 -3.61 -43.87
CA THR A 57 27.75 -2.93 -43.74
C THR A 57 26.82 -3.58 -42.70
N SER A 58 27.01 -4.85 -42.36
CA SER A 58 26.13 -5.61 -41.44
C SER A 58 26.27 -5.24 -39.96
N ARG A 59 27.46 -4.77 -39.52
CA ARG A 59 27.71 -4.42 -38.12
C ARG A 59 27.04 -3.11 -37.68
N ARG A 60 26.79 -2.19 -38.60
CA ARG A 60 26.13 -0.90 -38.29
C ARG A 60 24.63 -1.06 -38.05
N LEU A 61 24.00 -2.00 -38.74
CA LEU A 61 22.56 -2.26 -38.62
C LEU A 61 22.20 -2.95 -37.29
N LEU A 62 23.05 -3.86 -36.80
CA LEU A 62 22.83 -4.53 -35.52
C LEU A 62 23.00 -3.57 -34.32
N ALA A 63 23.95 -2.64 -34.38
CA ALA A 63 24.14 -1.64 -33.34
C ALA A 63 22.95 -0.65 -33.26
N ALA A 64 22.41 -0.23 -34.40
CA ALA A 64 21.25 0.67 -34.45
C ALA A 64 19.98 0.02 -33.89
N ALA A 65 19.74 -1.26 -34.18
CA ALA A 65 18.59 -2.00 -33.65
C ALA A 65 18.64 -2.17 -32.12
N ALA A 66 19.83 -2.46 -31.56
CA ALA A 66 20.00 -2.58 -30.11
C ALA A 66 19.72 -1.25 -29.37
N VAL A 67 20.20 -0.12 -29.92
CA VAL A 67 19.94 1.22 -29.34
C VAL A 67 18.45 1.56 -29.38
N ALA A 68 17.75 1.25 -30.48
CA ALA A 68 16.31 1.48 -30.60
C ALA A 68 15.49 0.66 -29.58
N VAL A 69 15.86 -0.60 -29.33
CA VAL A 69 15.20 -1.44 -28.32
C VAL A 69 15.42 -0.90 -26.91
N VAL A 70 16.66 -0.51 -26.57
CA VAL A 70 16.96 0.08 -25.25
C VAL A 70 16.21 1.39 -25.05
N LEU A 71 16.13 2.25 -26.06
CA LEU A 71 15.36 3.49 -26.00
C LEU A 71 13.87 3.21 -25.81
N ALA A 72 13.28 2.28 -26.55
CA ALA A 72 11.87 1.92 -26.44
C ALA A 72 11.51 1.31 -25.07
N LEU A 73 12.40 0.48 -24.50
CA LEU A 73 12.23 -0.07 -23.16
C LEU A 73 12.36 1.02 -22.09
N ALA A 74 13.32 1.93 -22.24
CA ALA A 74 13.50 3.05 -21.32
C ALA A 74 12.30 4.00 -21.33
N THR A 75 11.76 4.36 -22.51
CA THR A 75 10.54 5.19 -22.59
C THR A 75 9.31 4.47 -22.06
N GLY A 76 9.13 3.18 -22.35
CA GLY A 76 8.01 2.39 -21.83
C GLY A 76 8.02 2.32 -20.29
N LEU A 77 9.19 2.14 -19.68
CA LEU A 77 9.34 2.15 -18.23
C LEU A 77 9.09 3.54 -17.62
N LEU A 78 9.54 4.61 -18.30
CA LEU A 78 9.32 5.98 -17.84
C LEU A 78 7.84 6.38 -17.87
N LEU A 79 7.10 5.97 -18.91
CA LEU A 79 5.65 6.21 -19.03
C LEU A 79 4.85 5.43 -17.99
N ALA A 80 5.21 4.18 -17.70
CA ALA A 80 4.55 3.37 -16.69
C ALA A 80 4.68 3.95 -15.25
N LEU A 81 5.73 4.74 -14.99
CA LEU A 81 5.94 5.42 -13.71
C LEU A 81 5.17 6.75 -13.60
N ALA A 82 4.67 7.29 -14.71
CA ALA A 82 4.05 8.63 -14.76
C ALA A 82 2.53 8.63 -14.47
N ASP A 83 1.85 7.48 -14.49
CA ASP A 83 0.38 7.39 -14.48
C ASP A 83 -0.26 7.15 -13.09
N ALA A 84 0.49 7.22 -11.99
CA ALA A 84 -0.12 7.17 -10.67
C ALA A 84 -0.75 8.52 -10.33
N SER A 85 -2.04 8.70 -10.59
CA SER A 85 -2.76 9.89 -10.13
C SER A 85 -2.76 9.91 -8.60
N THR A 86 -2.04 10.87 -8.02
CA THR A 86 -2.02 11.12 -6.58
C THR A 86 -3.05 12.19 -6.18
N ARG A 87 -3.41 12.23 -4.90
CA ARG A 87 -4.26 13.26 -4.31
C ARG A 87 -3.92 13.51 -2.85
N SER A 88 -4.39 14.64 -2.35
CA SER A 88 -4.40 14.92 -0.91
C SER A 88 -5.61 14.29 -0.26
N ILE A 89 -5.40 13.65 0.88
CA ILE A 89 -6.44 13.14 1.77
C ILE A 89 -6.54 14.08 2.96
N THR A 90 -7.72 14.67 3.15
CA THR A 90 -8.01 15.58 4.26
C THR A 90 -8.98 14.93 5.23
N GLY A 91 -8.78 15.13 6.52
CA GLY A 91 -9.71 14.64 7.53
C GLY A 91 -9.55 15.35 8.86
N ALA A 92 -10.33 14.91 9.84
CA ALA A 92 -10.22 15.40 11.21
C ALA A 92 -10.33 14.27 12.23
N MET A 93 -9.60 14.44 13.32
CA MET A 93 -9.59 13.58 14.49
C MET A 93 -10.18 14.34 15.66
N THR A 94 -11.28 13.84 16.22
CA THR A 94 -11.95 14.45 17.37
C THR A 94 -11.82 13.59 18.62
N VAL A 95 -11.31 14.15 19.70
CA VAL A 95 -11.29 13.53 21.02
C VAL A 95 -12.42 14.13 21.84
N VAL A 96 -13.48 13.35 22.13
CA VAL A 96 -14.68 13.81 22.82
C VAL A 96 -14.52 13.81 24.34
N ASN A 97 -15.24 14.70 25.00
CA ASN A 97 -15.20 14.84 26.47
C ASN A 97 -16.20 13.88 27.12
N GLY A 98 -15.76 12.68 27.52
CA GLY A 98 -16.60 11.69 28.20
C GLY A 98 -16.89 12.07 29.65
N THR A 99 -15.86 12.35 30.44
CA THR A 99 -15.93 12.92 31.80
C THR A 99 -14.51 13.37 32.21
N SER A 100 -14.31 14.65 32.53
CA SER A 100 -13.13 15.18 33.26
C SER A 100 -11.75 15.22 32.58
N SER A 101 -11.57 14.74 31.35
CA SER A 101 -10.21 14.57 30.78
C SER A 101 -9.73 15.65 29.81
N LEU A 102 -10.45 16.75 29.59
CA LEU A 102 -10.02 17.81 28.67
C LEU A 102 -10.05 19.17 29.39
N TYR A 103 -8.87 19.76 29.60
CA TYR A 103 -8.75 21.16 30.00
C TYR A 103 -8.59 22.01 28.74
N SER A 104 -9.72 22.46 28.18
CA SER A 104 -9.69 23.57 27.22
C SER A 104 -9.44 24.86 28.01
N SER A 105 -8.20 25.33 28.05
CA SER A 105 -7.90 26.65 28.59
C SER A 105 -8.48 27.68 27.63
N SER A 106 -9.74 28.04 27.87
CA SER A 106 -10.49 29.17 27.32
C SER A 106 -10.49 29.31 25.80
N SER A 107 -11.68 29.12 25.21
CA SER A 107 -12.18 29.84 24.03
C SER A 107 -11.13 30.21 22.98
N TYR A 108 -10.96 29.32 21.98
CA TYR A 108 -10.14 29.53 20.77
C TYR A 108 -8.60 29.48 20.95
N GLY A 109 -8.12 28.60 21.85
CA GLY A 109 -6.69 28.35 22.08
C GLY A 109 -6.27 26.88 21.89
N SER A 110 -4.95 26.64 21.99
CA SER A 110 -4.31 25.32 21.83
C SER A 110 -4.99 24.25 22.70
N CYS A 111 -5.56 23.22 22.08
CA CYS A 111 -6.12 22.10 22.81
C CYS A 111 -5.05 21.37 23.63
N ARG A 112 -5.37 21.05 24.89
CA ARG A 112 -4.61 20.08 25.69
C ARG A 112 -5.51 18.92 26.12
N LEU A 113 -5.12 17.74 25.69
CA LEU A 113 -5.72 16.47 26.14
C LEU A 113 -5.09 16.08 27.49
N SER A 114 -5.84 15.38 28.34
CA SER A 114 -5.29 14.82 29.58
C SER A 114 -5.36 13.28 29.58
N SER A 115 -4.78 12.70 30.65
CA SER A 115 -4.45 11.29 30.86
C SER A 115 -5.22 10.31 29.97
N GLY A 116 -4.49 9.70 29.03
CA GLY A 116 -5.00 8.65 28.16
C GLY A 116 -5.26 9.07 26.72
N TYR A 117 -5.01 10.33 26.35
CA TYR A 117 -4.98 10.83 24.97
C TYR A 117 -3.85 11.84 24.72
N ASP A 118 -2.88 11.95 25.62
CA ASP A 118 -1.75 12.88 25.56
C ASP A 118 -0.80 12.66 24.37
N ASP A 119 -0.90 11.50 23.72
CA ASP A 119 -0.26 11.12 22.46
C ASP A 119 -0.94 11.72 21.21
N ILE A 120 -2.14 12.29 21.34
CA ILE A 120 -2.89 12.91 20.23
C ILE A 120 -2.66 14.42 20.25
N VAL A 121 -1.56 14.85 19.66
CA VAL A 121 -1.13 16.24 19.62
C VAL A 121 -0.77 16.66 18.20
N ALA A 122 -0.56 17.97 18.00
CA ALA A 122 -0.01 18.44 16.74
C ALA A 122 1.33 17.74 16.45
N GLY A 123 1.51 17.26 15.22
CA GLY A 123 2.66 16.47 14.81
C GLY A 123 2.51 14.96 14.99
N THR A 124 1.46 14.46 15.65
CA THR A 124 1.19 13.01 15.69
C THR A 124 0.98 12.48 14.27
N ALA A 125 1.70 11.41 13.92
CA ALA A 125 1.68 10.87 12.56
C ALA A 125 0.28 10.34 12.18
N VAL A 126 -0.12 10.61 10.94
CA VAL A 126 -1.30 10.03 10.32
C VAL A 126 -0.84 9.14 9.18
N THR A 127 -1.00 7.84 9.33
CA THR A 127 -0.61 6.85 8.32
C THR A 127 -1.83 6.46 7.50
N VAL A 128 -1.71 6.55 6.18
CA VAL A 128 -2.72 6.06 5.24
C VAL A 128 -2.17 4.83 4.53
N ARG A 129 -2.95 3.74 4.54
CA ARG A 129 -2.68 2.52 3.79
C ARG A 129 -3.68 2.34 2.68
N ASP A 130 -3.25 1.72 1.58
CA ASP A 130 -4.11 1.32 0.48
C ASP A 130 -4.86 0.00 0.78
N SER A 131 -5.69 -0.44 -0.18
CA SER A 131 -6.42 -1.70 -0.11
C SER A 131 -5.54 -2.96 -0.03
N ALA A 132 -4.25 -2.86 -0.35
CA ALA A 132 -3.27 -3.94 -0.19
C ALA A 132 -2.53 -3.88 1.16
N GLY A 133 -2.87 -2.93 2.04
CA GLY A 133 -2.24 -2.70 3.33
C GLY A 133 -0.88 -2.00 3.26
N ARG A 134 -0.46 -1.54 2.08
CA ARG A 134 0.80 -0.81 1.89
C ARG A 134 0.61 0.64 2.30
N ILE A 135 1.64 1.23 2.90
CA ILE A 135 1.63 2.67 3.23
C ILE A 135 1.57 3.44 1.91
N ALA A 136 0.47 4.19 1.74
CA ALA A 136 0.18 5.01 0.58
C ALA A 136 0.59 6.49 0.82
N GLY A 137 0.62 6.91 2.09
CA GLY A 137 1.11 8.23 2.48
C GLY A 137 1.21 8.37 4.01
N VAL A 138 1.98 9.36 4.45
CA VAL A 138 2.11 9.72 5.88
C VAL A 138 2.03 11.24 6.00
N GLY A 139 1.10 11.72 6.81
CA GLY A 139 1.00 13.12 7.20
C GLY A 139 1.08 13.27 8.72
N ALA A 140 0.58 14.38 9.23
CA ALA A 140 0.53 14.64 10.66
C ALA A 140 -0.71 15.43 11.04
N LEU A 141 -1.11 15.33 12.30
CA LEU A 141 -2.14 16.20 12.88
C LEU A 141 -1.64 17.65 12.95
N ASP A 142 -2.50 18.58 12.58
CA ASP A 142 -2.30 20.01 12.77
C ASP A 142 -2.56 20.42 14.23
N SER A 143 -2.45 21.72 14.50
CA SER A 143 -2.86 22.30 15.78
C SER A 143 -4.33 22.01 16.10
N GLY A 144 -4.56 21.36 17.24
CA GLY A 144 -5.91 21.05 17.71
C GLY A 144 -6.67 22.28 18.20
N THR A 145 -7.94 22.37 17.81
CA THR A 145 -8.88 23.40 18.26
C THR A 145 -9.83 22.82 19.30
N GLY A 146 -9.90 23.44 20.47
CA GLY A 146 -10.85 23.05 21.53
C GLY A 146 -12.26 23.61 21.28
N SER A 147 -13.28 22.81 21.59
CA SER A 147 -14.71 23.18 21.54
C SER A 147 -15.44 22.68 22.80
N SER A 148 -16.74 22.94 22.90
CA SER A 148 -17.60 22.39 23.97
C SER A 148 -17.74 20.87 23.92
N TYR A 149 -17.46 20.24 22.77
CA TYR A 149 -17.62 18.81 22.55
C TYR A 149 -16.32 18.01 22.72
N GLY A 150 -15.18 18.69 22.74
CA GLY A 150 -13.86 18.06 22.78
C GLY A 150 -12.84 18.83 21.96
N CYS A 151 -11.79 18.15 21.54
CA CYS A 151 -10.72 18.72 20.72
C CYS A 151 -10.67 18.09 19.35
N THR A 152 -10.54 18.93 18.32
CA THR A 152 -10.48 18.49 16.92
C THR A 152 -9.14 18.89 16.32
N PHE A 153 -8.47 17.92 15.70
CA PHE A 153 -7.21 18.08 15.00
C PHE A 153 -7.44 17.76 13.52
N SER A 154 -7.19 18.72 12.62
CA SER A 154 -7.20 18.45 11.19
C SER A 154 -5.92 17.73 10.77
N PHE A 155 -5.94 17.12 9.60
CA PHE A 155 -4.73 16.64 8.94
C PHE A 155 -4.89 16.66 7.42
N VAL A 156 -3.74 16.69 6.76
CA VAL A 156 -3.63 16.47 5.31
C VAL A 156 -2.52 15.45 5.07
N VAL A 157 -2.79 14.50 4.18
CA VAL A 157 -1.79 13.55 3.67
C VAL A 157 -1.70 13.75 2.16
N ASP A 158 -0.61 14.31 1.69
CA ASP A 158 -0.40 14.61 0.27
C ASP A 158 0.13 13.38 -0.50
N ASP A 159 0.08 13.49 -1.82
CA ASP A 159 0.66 12.53 -2.76
C ASP A 159 0.17 11.08 -2.59
N VAL A 160 -1.06 10.88 -2.12
CA VAL A 160 -1.64 9.55 -1.92
C VAL A 160 -2.15 8.98 -3.25
N PRO A 161 -1.64 7.82 -3.72
CA PRO A 161 -2.15 7.17 -4.93
C PRO A 161 -3.60 6.73 -4.78
N ALA A 162 -4.33 6.70 -5.90
CA ALA A 162 -5.70 6.20 -5.90
C ALA A 162 -5.79 4.71 -5.47
N SER A 163 -6.77 4.39 -4.63
CA SER A 163 -7.12 3.06 -4.14
C SER A 163 -8.63 2.96 -3.90
N ASP A 164 -9.20 1.75 -3.90
CA ASP A 164 -10.64 1.53 -3.65
C ASP A 164 -11.04 1.84 -2.20
N PHE A 165 -10.13 1.53 -1.27
CA PHE A 165 -10.29 1.74 0.16
C PHE A 165 -8.97 2.26 0.74
N TYR A 166 -9.10 3.06 1.79
CA TYR A 166 -7.98 3.59 2.52
C TYR A 166 -8.16 3.29 4.00
N THR A 167 -7.11 2.79 4.64
CA THR A 167 -7.07 2.60 6.08
C THR A 167 -6.26 3.73 6.69
N VAL A 168 -6.86 4.49 7.60
CA VAL A 168 -6.25 5.62 8.28
C VAL A 168 -5.97 5.24 9.73
N GLU A 169 -4.74 5.48 10.16
CA GLU A 169 -4.28 5.30 11.54
C GLU A 169 -3.67 6.61 12.04
N VAL A 170 -4.06 7.03 13.26
CA VAL A 170 -3.49 8.21 13.92
C VAL A 170 -2.63 7.73 15.09
N GLY A 171 -1.33 7.98 15.01
CA GLY A 171 -0.34 7.49 15.97
C GLY A 171 -0.34 5.96 16.01
N HIS A 172 -0.93 5.42 17.08
CA HIS A 172 -1.11 3.98 17.32
C HIS A 172 -2.52 3.67 17.86
N ARG A 173 -3.50 4.54 17.59
CA ARG A 173 -4.87 4.46 18.14
C ARG A 173 -5.80 3.52 17.36
N GLY A 174 -5.22 2.64 16.54
CA GLY A 174 -5.94 1.70 15.70
C GLY A 174 -6.24 2.25 14.31
N GLU A 175 -6.81 1.38 13.50
CA GLU A 175 -7.02 1.58 12.07
C GLU A 175 -8.52 1.71 11.76
N VAL A 176 -8.89 2.69 10.93
CA VAL A 176 -10.26 2.87 10.43
C VAL A 176 -10.25 2.93 8.92
N THR A 177 -11.11 2.15 8.27
CA THR A 177 -11.17 2.04 6.81
C THR A 177 -12.28 2.91 6.22
N PHE A 178 -11.95 3.66 5.17
CA PHE A 178 -12.83 4.51 4.39
C PHE A 178 -12.84 4.08 2.93
N THR A 179 -13.95 4.34 2.23
CA THR A 179 -14.04 4.16 0.78
C THR A 179 -13.40 5.34 0.04
N ASP A 180 -12.97 5.13 -1.21
CA ASP A 180 -12.51 6.22 -2.07
C ASP A 180 -13.54 7.36 -2.21
N ALA A 181 -14.83 7.02 -2.21
CA ALA A 181 -15.89 8.03 -2.22
C ALA A 181 -15.88 8.93 -0.98
N ALA A 182 -15.72 8.35 0.22
CA ALA A 182 -15.63 9.12 1.46
C ALA A 182 -14.38 10.02 1.47
N VAL A 183 -13.25 9.50 0.98
CA VAL A 183 -12.01 10.29 0.83
C VAL A 183 -12.20 11.47 -0.12
N ARG A 184 -12.83 11.24 -1.29
CA ARG A 184 -13.08 12.30 -2.29
C ARG A 184 -14.02 13.39 -1.80
N ASN A 185 -14.98 13.03 -0.95
CA ASN A 185 -15.91 13.99 -0.37
C ASN A 185 -15.31 14.75 0.83
N GLY A 186 -14.15 14.33 1.35
CA GLY A 186 -13.57 14.89 2.57
C GLY A 186 -14.26 14.40 3.85
N ASP A 187 -14.97 13.27 3.79
CA ASP A 187 -15.78 12.73 4.88
C ASP A 187 -14.97 11.88 5.88
N ILE A 188 -13.66 12.10 5.97
CA ILE A 188 -12.81 11.37 6.92
C ILE A 188 -12.91 12.02 8.30
N GLN A 189 -13.74 11.42 9.15
CA GLN A 189 -13.95 11.82 10.53
C GLN A 189 -13.62 10.65 11.46
N LEU A 190 -12.65 10.87 12.34
CA LEU A 190 -12.22 9.90 13.34
C LEU A 190 -12.60 10.43 14.72
N SER A 191 -12.99 9.54 15.63
CA SER A 191 -13.35 9.93 16.99
C SER A 191 -12.83 8.96 18.05
N LEU A 192 -12.35 9.52 19.17
CA LEU A 192 -12.07 8.81 20.41
C LEU A 192 -12.85 9.44 21.55
N GLY A 193 -13.31 8.65 22.52
CA GLY A 193 -14.08 9.10 23.68
C GLY A 193 -14.07 8.11 24.81
#